data_AF-D5WTA4-F1
#
_entry.id   AF-D5WTA4-F1
#
_cell.length_a   1.000
_cell.length_b   1.000
_cell.length_c   1.000
_cell.angle_alpha   90.00
_cell.angle_beta   90.00
_cell.angle_gamma   90.00
#
_symmetry.space_group_name_H-M   'P 1'
#
loop_
_entity.id
_entity.type
_entity.pdbx_description
1 polymer ?
#
loop_
_entity_poly.entity_id
_entity_poly.type
_entity_poly.pdbx_seq_one_letter_code
_entity_poly.pdbx_strand_id
1 'polypeptide(L)'
;MEKWRLLDPGPMPAWRQMALDAVVIRARAEGRAPNTFRFMEFNPDAVLVGYHQAIDLELRRDECEALGIEYNRRITGGGAIYLDSRQLGWEICLRKDDPGLPADPETVYRRLSTVVIETLARWGIEARFRPVNDVEVDGRKISGTGGTEWGDALIYQGTLLVDFDVDTMIRVLRLPIEKLSDKEVDSFRRRTVTMRELLGEAPEMTAVKGAMVEAAARVLGIDWGPPGLTPEEQEEWETIQDTYRDPEWIDRRKPPAVEPELRTVSTKAPGGLIKASVIVDPGAKRIRRAFITGDFFVYPERAVMDLEAMLKEAPADIRKIEELLRRHYDQGNRYIGVAVEDWLRLFEQALA
;
A
#
# COMPACT_ATOMS: atom_id res chain seq x y z
N MET A 1 11.14 1.59 -29.58
CA MET A 1 10.62 1.25 -28.24
C MET A 1 10.95 2.39 -27.29
N GLU A 2 10.04 2.74 -26.38
CA GLU A 2 10.34 3.68 -25.30
C GLU A 2 11.36 3.01 -24.36
N LYS A 3 12.44 3.72 -24.03
CA LYS A 3 13.46 3.20 -23.13
C LYS A 3 13.03 3.43 -21.68
N TRP A 4 13.10 2.38 -20.89
CA TRP A 4 12.77 2.41 -19.47
C TRP A 4 14.01 2.61 -18.63
N ARG A 5 13.84 3.21 -17.46
CA ARG A 5 14.92 3.40 -16.50
C ARG A 5 14.89 2.31 -15.43
N LEU A 6 16.07 1.83 -15.03
CA LEU A 6 16.27 1.07 -13.81
C LEU A 6 16.78 1.98 -12.68
N LEU A 7 16.15 1.90 -11.51
CA LEU A 7 16.63 2.51 -10.26
C LEU A 7 16.93 1.43 -9.22
N ASP A 8 18.16 1.42 -8.71
CA ASP A 8 18.57 0.58 -7.59
C ASP A 8 19.38 1.44 -6.60
N PRO A 9 18.71 2.17 -5.70
CA PRO A 9 19.40 3.03 -4.73
C PRO A 9 20.07 2.24 -3.60
N GLY A 10 19.88 0.91 -3.55
CA GLY A 10 20.31 0.05 -2.46
C GLY A 10 19.48 0.22 -1.17
N PRO A 11 19.91 -0.42 -0.07
CA PRO A 11 19.23 -0.35 1.22
C PRO A 11 19.31 1.04 1.84
N MET A 12 18.17 1.56 2.28
CA MET A 12 18.08 2.88 2.89
C MET A 12 16.90 2.99 3.86
N PRO A 13 16.88 4.02 4.73
CA PRO A 13 15.80 4.24 5.69
C PRO A 13 14.43 4.43 5.03
N ALA A 14 13.38 4.14 5.78
CA ALA A 14 12.00 4.15 5.29
C ALA A 14 11.58 5.53 4.76
N TRP A 15 11.89 6.60 5.50
CA TRP A 15 11.57 7.98 5.09
C TRP A 15 12.19 8.34 3.73
N ARG A 16 13.40 7.83 3.45
CA ARG A 16 14.11 8.12 2.21
C ARG A 16 13.49 7.37 1.04
N GLN A 17 13.04 6.13 1.26
CA GLN A 17 12.33 5.34 0.23
C GLN A 17 11.01 6.01 -0.13
N MET A 18 10.24 6.43 0.87
CA MET A 18 8.94 7.08 0.66
C MET A 18 9.05 8.43 -0.06
N ALA A 19 10.12 9.19 0.23
CA ALA A 19 10.44 10.40 -0.53
C ALA A 19 10.68 10.09 -2.01
N LEU A 20 11.41 9.01 -2.31
CA LEU A 20 11.73 8.63 -3.67
C LEU A 20 10.49 8.14 -4.45
N ASP A 21 9.57 7.41 -3.82
CA ASP A 21 8.29 7.02 -4.43
C ASP A 21 7.53 8.25 -4.96
N ALA A 22 7.49 9.31 -4.15
CA ALA A 22 6.81 10.54 -4.51
C ALA A 22 7.48 11.29 -5.66
N VAL A 23 8.81 11.36 -5.68
CA VAL A 23 9.54 11.98 -6.81
C VAL A 23 9.29 11.20 -8.09
N VAL A 24 9.46 9.87 -8.07
CA VAL A 24 9.36 9.02 -9.27
C VAL A 24 7.96 9.13 -9.89
N ILE A 25 6.90 9.03 -9.09
CA ILE A 25 5.53 9.09 -9.64
C ILE A 25 5.16 10.47 -10.16
N ARG A 26 5.57 11.55 -9.47
CA ARG A 26 5.30 12.93 -9.91
C ARG A 26 6.04 13.26 -11.18
N ALA A 27 7.35 12.96 -11.22
CA ALA A 27 8.17 13.19 -12.40
C ALA A 27 7.65 12.40 -13.61
N ARG A 28 7.14 11.18 -13.40
CA ARG A 28 6.52 10.43 -14.50
C ARG A 28 5.15 11.00 -14.91
N ALA A 29 4.30 11.37 -13.96
CA ALA A 29 2.99 11.96 -14.23
C ALA A 29 3.10 13.28 -15.02
N GLU A 30 4.15 14.06 -14.75
CA GLU A 30 4.44 15.33 -15.43
C GLU A 30 5.21 15.16 -16.75
N GLY A 31 5.52 13.92 -17.16
CA GLY A 31 6.26 13.63 -18.38
C GLY A 31 7.75 14.01 -18.35
N ARG A 32 8.30 14.29 -17.15
CA ARG A 32 9.71 14.67 -16.95
C ARG A 32 10.66 13.48 -16.85
N ALA A 33 10.15 12.31 -16.46
CA ALA A 33 10.92 11.07 -16.35
C ALA A 33 10.37 9.96 -17.26
N PRO A 34 11.20 9.00 -17.70
CA PRO A 34 10.74 7.81 -18.42
C PRO A 34 9.97 6.86 -17.48
N ASN A 35 9.27 5.88 -18.05
CA ASN A 35 8.80 4.75 -17.26
C ASN A 35 9.98 4.11 -16.50
N THR A 36 9.75 3.72 -15.25
CA THR A 36 10.80 3.35 -14.31
C THR A 36 10.48 2.00 -13.68
N PHE A 37 11.46 1.12 -13.67
CA PHE A 37 11.50 -0.05 -12.80
C PHE A 37 12.46 0.25 -11.64
N ARG A 38 12.07 -0.05 -10.41
CA ARG A 38 12.86 0.29 -9.22
C ARG A 38 12.89 -0.85 -8.22
N PHE A 39 14.04 -1.02 -7.56
CA PHE A 39 14.18 -1.85 -6.37
C PHE A 39 14.08 -1.00 -5.09
N MET A 40 13.52 -1.59 -4.04
CA MET A 40 13.37 -0.99 -2.72
C MET A 40 13.87 -1.98 -1.67
N GLU A 41 14.88 -1.56 -0.93
CA GLU A 41 15.44 -2.30 0.20
C GLU A 41 15.49 -1.38 1.40
N PHE A 42 15.21 -1.93 2.58
CA PHE A 42 15.09 -1.17 3.81
C PHE A 42 16.27 -1.49 4.73
N ASN A 43 16.95 -0.44 5.20
CA ASN A 43 17.92 -0.55 6.27
C ASN A 43 17.85 0.74 7.11
N PRO A 44 17.38 0.67 8.37
CA PRO A 44 16.93 -0.54 9.08
C PRO A 44 15.64 -1.13 8.48
N ASP A 45 15.23 -2.32 8.95
CA ASP A 45 13.91 -2.90 8.70
C ASP A 45 12.80 -1.87 8.98
N ALA A 46 11.68 -1.96 8.28
CA ALA A 46 10.64 -0.95 8.32
C ALA A 46 9.21 -1.50 8.44
N VAL A 47 8.35 -0.73 9.12
CA VAL A 47 6.89 -0.87 9.03
C VAL A 47 6.32 0.33 8.27
N LEU A 48 5.57 0.08 7.20
CA LEU A 48 4.90 1.13 6.44
C LEU A 48 3.39 1.03 6.64
N VAL A 49 2.76 2.13 7.04
CA VAL A 49 1.29 2.24 7.09
C VAL A 49 0.76 2.91 5.83
N GLY A 50 -0.40 2.44 5.34
CA GLY A 50 -1.06 3.03 4.17
C GLY A 50 -1.51 4.47 4.44
N TYR A 51 -1.69 5.24 3.37
CA TYR A 51 -1.98 6.67 3.44
C TYR A 51 -3.15 7.03 4.38
N HIS A 52 -4.21 6.22 4.39
CA HIS A 52 -5.43 6.45 5.18
C HIS A 52 -5.47 5.73 6.52
N GLN A 53 -4.46 4.93 6.86
CA GLN A 53 -4.41 4.23 8.14
C GLN A 53 -3.91 5.14 9.26
N ALA A 54 -4.41 4.95 10.48
CA ALA A 54 -3.88 5.62 11.66
C ALA A 54 -2.78 4.76 12.27
N ILE A 55 -1.55 5.27 12.33
CA ILE A 55 -0.36 4.46 12.65
C ILE A 55 -0.48 3.72 14.00
N ASP A 56 -1.04 4.37 15.02
CA ASP A 56 -1.22 3.77 16.36
C ASP A 56 -2.25 2.63 16.40
N LEU A 57 -3.10 2.53 15.38
CA LEU A 57 -4.04 1.42 15.21
C LEU A 57 -3.44 0.23 14.46
N GLU A 58 -2.32 0.41 13.77
CA GLU A 58 -1.76 -0.61 12.87
C GLU A 58 -0.46 -1.23 13.38
N LEU A 59 0.30 -0.54 14.23
CA LEU A 59 1.57 -1.04 14.74
C LEU A 59 1.76 -0.77 16.24
N ARG A 60 2.77 -1.42 16.80
CA ARG A 60 3.23 -1.28 18.19
C ARG A 60 4.57 -0.53 18.18
N ARG A 61 4.54 0.79 18.41
CA ARG A 61 5.72 1.67 18.29
C ARG A 61 6.83 1.27 19.26
N ASP A 62 6.44 0.92 20.48
CA ASP A 62 7.32 0.44 21.53
C ASP A 62 8.10 -0.82 21.10
N GLU A 63 7.42 -1.75 20.43
CA GLU A 63 8.07 -2.95 19.88
C GLU A 63 8.98 -2.61 18.69
N CYS A 64 8.57 -1.69 17.80
CA CYS A 64 9.43 -1.22 16.71
C CYS A 64 10.71 -0.58 17.25
N GLU A 65 10.58 0.34 18.20
CA GLU A 65 11.70 1.05 18.83
C GLU A 65 12.66 0.08 19.54
N ALA A 66 12.11 -0.89 20.29
CA ALA A 66 12.91 -1.90 20.99
C ALA A 66 13.70 -2.82 20.03
N LEU A 67 13.20 -3.04 18.82
CA LEU A 67 13.82 -3.86 17.78
C LEU A 67 14.67 -3.07 16.78
N GLY A 68 14.71 -1.73 16.89
CA GLY A 68 15.41 -0.87 15.94
C GLY A 68 14.74 -0.83 14.55
N ILE A 69 13.44 -1.09 14.49
CA ILE A 69 12.63 -1.09 13.26
C ILE A 69 12.07 0.32 13.05
N GLU A 70 12.32 0.91 11.88
CA GLU A 70 11.73 2.19 11.50
C GLU A 70 10.25 2.04 11.17
N TYR A 71 9.49 3.13 11.28
CA TYR A 71 8.14 3.17 10.77
C TYR A 71 7.86 4.45 10.00
N ASN A 72 7.06 4.35 8.94
CA ASN A 72 6.69 5.50 8.10
C ASN A 72 5.30 5.33 7.46
N ARG A 73 4.84 6.37 6.78
CA ARG A 73 3.62 6.40 5.98
C ARG A 73 3.97 6.48 4.50
N ARG A 74 3.37 5.59 3.71
CA ARG A 74 3.51 5.59 2.26
C ARG A 74 2.45 6.45 1.58
N ILE A 75 2.75 6.89 0.36
CA ILE A 75 1.83 7.69 -0.46
C ILE A 75 0.66 6.86 -1.02
N THR A 76 0.79 5.52 -1.02
CA THR A 76 -0.23 4.59 -1.49
C THR A 76 -1.23 4.22 -0.39
N GLY A 77 -2.43 3.78 -0.77
CA GLY A 77 -3.37 3.10 0.13
C GLY A 77 -2.90 1.72 0.61
N GLY A 78 -3.85 0.85 0.98
CA GLY A 78 -3.56 -0.51 1.43
C GLY A 78 -3.28 -0.63 2.93
N GLY A 79 -3.06 -1.87 3.40
CA GLY A 79 -2.84 -2.20 4.82
C GLY A 79 -1.39 -2.05 5.28
N ALA A 80 -1.13 -2.09 6.59
CA ALA A 80 0.23 -1.96 7.09
C ALA A 80 1.09 -3.16 6.67
N ILE A 81 2.35 -2.90 6.32
CA ILE A 81 3.30 -3.92 5.85
C ILE A 81 4.60 -3.83 6.64
N TYR A 82 5.22 -5.00 6.88
CA TYR A 82 6.55 -5.13 7.43
C TYR A 82 7.54 -5.51 6.33
N LEU A 83 8.65 -4.78 6.26
CA LEU A 83 9.69 -4.85 5.24
C LEU A 83 11.04 -5.03 5.92
N ASP A 84 11.46 -6.28 6.09
CA ASP A 84 12.81 -6.62 6.54
C ASP A 84 13.84 -6.65 5.40
N SER A 85 15.10 -6.65 5.79
CA SER A 85 16.26 -6.74 4.88
C SER A 85 16.38 -8.08 4.12
N ARG A 86 15.50 -9.05 4.39
CA ARG A 86 15.54 -10.41 3.81
C ARG A 86 14.64 -10.57 2.58
N GLN A 87 13.80 -9.58 2.28
CA GLN A 87 12.93 -9.56 1.12
C GLN A 87 13.30 -8.40 0.20
N LEU A 88 12.80 -8.45 -1.04
CA LEU A 88 13.01 -7.39 -2.02
C LEU A 88 11.71 -6.66 -2.29
N GLY A 89 11.67 -5.35 -2.05
CA GLY A 89 10.64 -4.48 -2.60
C GLY A 89 10.96 -4.14 -4.06
N TRP A 90 9.93 -4.01 -4.89
CA TRP A 90 10.06 -3.59 -6.28
C TRP A 90 8.89 -2.72 -6.70
N GLU A 91 9.10 -1.90 -7.73
CA GLU A 91 8.16 -0.90 -8.20
C GLU A 91 8.25 -0.76 -9.72
N ILE A 92 7.09 -0.61 -10.36
CA ILE A 92 6.93 -0.25 -11.76
C ILE A 92 6.13 1.04 -11.79
N CYS A 93 6.77 2.13 -12.20
CA CYS A 93 6.13 3.43 -12.42
C CYS A 93 6.01 3.72 -13.91
N LEU A 94 4.79 3.94 -14.40
CA LEU A 94 4.52 4.16 -15.80
C LEU A 94 3.31 5.06 -16.04
N ARG A 95 3.16 5.53 -17.28
CA ARG A 95 1.98 6.27 -17.70
C ARG A 95 0.74 5.37 -17.77
N LYS A 96 -0.42 5.91 -17.41
CA LYS A 96 -1.69 5.15 -17.45
C LYS A 96 -2.16 4.82 -18.87
N ASP A 97 -1.82 5.67 -19.82
CA ASP A 97 -2.11 5.50 -21.25
C ASP A 97 -0.92 4.88 -22.01
N ASP A 98 -0.01 4.21 -21.30
CA ASP A 98 1.05 3.43 -21.91
C ASP A 98 0.44 2.35 -22.82
N PRO A 99 0.83 2.26 -24.11
CA PRO A 99 0.29 1.27 -25.04
C PRO A 99 0.51 -0.18 -24.60
N GLY A 100 1.45 -0.42 -23.70
CA GLY A 100 1.73 -1.71 -23.08
C GLY A 100 0.78 -2.07 -21.94
N LEU A 101 -0.10 -1.17 -21.49
CA LEU A 101 -1.08 -1.48 -20.44
C LEU A 101 -2.42 -1.99 -21.02
N PRO A 102 -2.94 -3.11 -20.50
CA PRO A 102 -4.34 -3.50 -20.70
C PRO A 102 -5.32 -2.44 -20.19
N ALA A 103 -6.55 -2.46 -20.69
CA ALA A 103 -7.57 -1.48 -20.32
C ALA A 103 -8.18 -1.71 -18.93
N ASP A 104 -8.24 -2.96 -18.46
CA ASP A 104 -8.83 -3.29 -17.16
C ASP A 104 -7.76 -3.47 -16.05
N PRO A 105 -8.03 -3.00 -14.81
CA PRO A 105 -7.04 -3.04 -13.72
C PRO A 105 -6.55 -4.44 -13.33
N GLU A 106 -7.42 -5.46 -13.40
CA GLU A 106 -7.02 -6.83 -13.01
C GLU A 106 -6.01 -7.39 -14.01
N THR A 107 -6.23 -7.20 -15.31
CA THR A 107 -5.30 -7.63 -16.36
C THR A 107 -3.99 -6.84 -16.29
N VAL A 108 -4.03 -5.56 -15.92
CA VAL A 108 -2.82 -4.78 -15.61
C VAL A 108 -2.04 -5.46 -14.47
N TYR A 109 -2.68 -5.71 -13.33
CA TYR A 109 -2.02 -6.29 -12.16
C TYR A 109 -1.46 -7.68 -12.46
N ARG A 110 -2.23 -8.51 -13.18
CA ARG A 110 -1.80 -9.81 -13.65
C ARG A 110 -0.56 -9.71 -14.54
N ARG A 111 -0.56 -8.81 -15.53
CA ARG A 111 0.57 -8.60 -16.44
C ARG A 111 1.82 -8.13 -15.70
N LEU A 112 1.68 -7.17 -14.79
CA LEU A 112 2.81 -6.64 -14.03
C LEU A 112 3.35 -7.68 -13.03
N SER A 113 2.47 -8.47 -12.40
CA SER A 113 2.84 -9.60 -11.54
C SER A 113 3.60 -10.70 -12.29
N THR A 114 3.41 -10.84 -13.61
CA THR A 114 4.16 -11.80 -14.43
C THR A 114 5.67 -11.56 -14.35
N VAL A 115 6.14 -10.33 -14.08
CA VAL A 115 7.58 -10.06 -13.86
C VAL A 115 8.12 -10.90 -12.71
N VAL A 116 7.42 -10.94 -11.57
CA VAL A 116 7.83 -11.76 -10.41
C VAL A 116 7.68 -13.26 -10.70
N ILE A 117 6.61 -13.66 -11.40
CA ILE A 117 6.39 -15.06 -11.77
C ILE A 117 7.54 -15.59 -12.66
N GLU A 118 7.92 -14.83 -13.68
CA GLU A 118 9.03 -15.18 -14.58
C GLU A 118 10.40 -15.10 -13.90
N THR A 119 10.52 -14.27 -12.86
CA THR A 119 11.70 -14.24 -11.99
C THR A 119 11.79 -15.55 -11.22
N LEU A 120 10.72 -15.96 -10.53
CA LEU A 120 10.66 -17.19 -9.75
C LEU A 120 10.92 -18.44 -10.60
N ALA A 121 10.44 -18.45 -11.85
CA ALA A 121 10.66 -19.54 -12.80
C ALA A 121 12.15 -19.81 -13.08
N ARG A 122 13.05 -18.83 -12.91
CA ARG A 122 14.52 -19.03 -13.03
C ARG A 122 15.08 -20.03 -12.03
N TRP A 123 14.42 -20.18 -10.89
CA TRP A 123 14.77 -21.14 -9.84
C TRP A 123 13.85 -22.38 -9.86
N GLY A 124 13.05 -22.57 -10.92
CA GLY A 124 12.10 -23.68 -10.99
C GLY A 124 10.89 -23.56 -10.06
N ILE A 125 10.63 -22.36 -9.53
CA ILE A 125 9.47 -22.11 -8.66
C ILE A 125 8.24 -21.81 -9.54
N GLU A 126 7.25 -22.70 -9.50
CA GLU A 126 5.98 -22.53 -10.22
C GLU A 126 5.03 -21.63 -9.43
N ALA A 127 5.04 -20.33 -9.76
CA ALA A 127 4.17 -19.34 -9.14
C ALA A 127 3.01 -18.93 -10.06
N ARG A 128 1.91 -18.48 -9.47
CA ARG A 128 0.75 -17.95 -10.21
C ARG A 128 0.18 -16.70 -9.55
N PHE A 129 -0.44 -15.85 -10.37
CA PHE A 129 -1.21 -14.71 -9.88
C PHE A 129 -2.51 -15.18 -9.23
N ARG A 130 -2.73 -14.78 -7.98
CA ARG A 130 -3.99 -14.92 -7.25
C ARG A 130 -4.62 -13.52 -7.10
N PRO A 131 -5.75 -13.26 -7.77
CA PRO A 131 -6.52 -12.04 -7.53
C PRO A 131 -6.85 -11.87 -6.04
N VAL A 132 -6.83 -10.66 -5.49
CA VAL A 132 -6.76 -9.38 -6.24
C VAL A 132 -5.33 -8.92 -6.52
N ASN A 133 -4.35 -9.32 -5.70
CA ASN A 133 -3.03 -8.66 -5.68
C ASN A 133 -1.89 -9.53 -5.13
N ASP A 134 -2.02 -10.86 -5.15
CA ASP A 134 -0.98 -11.76 -4.64
C ASP A 134 -0.36 -12.60 -5.76
N VAL A 135 0.89 -13.01 -5.58
CA VAL A 135 1.49 -14.15 -6.28
C VAL A 135 1.71 -15.26 -5.27
N GLU A 136 1.33 -16.48 -5.63
CA GLU A 136 1.35 -17.63 -4.75
C GLU A 136 2.04 -18.86 -5.36
N VAL A 137 2.54 -19.72 -4.48
CA VAL A 137 3.01 -21.09 -4.75
C VAL A 137 2.20 -22.00 -3.83
N ASP A 138 1.52 -23.00 -4.39
CA ASP A 138 0.67 -23.95 -3.63
C ASP A 138 -0.32 -23.30 -2.65
N GLY A 139 -0.94 -22.18 -3.05
CA GLY A 139 -1.91 -21.45 -2.24
C GLY A 139 -1.29 -20.51 -1.19
N ARG A 140 0.03 -20.50 -1.07
CA ARG A 140 0.79 -19.67 -0.10
C ARG A 140 1.43 -18.49 -0.81
N LYS A 141 1.31 -17.31 -0.21
CA LYS A 141 1.79 -16.04 -0.76
C LYS A 141 3.31 -15.95 -0.73
N ILE A 142 3.93 -15.70 -1.89
CA ILE A 142 5.37 -15.44 -2.03
C ILE A 142 5.67 -13.98 -2.42
N SER A 143 4.65 -13.26 -2.88
CA SER A 143 4.74 -11.84 -3.20
C SER A 143 3.38 -11.19 -2.99
N GLY A 144 3.39 -10.03 -2.33
CA GLY A 144 2.23 -9.15 -2.24
C GLY A 144 2.42 -7.93 -3.11
N THR A 145 1.38 -7.52 -3.81
CA THR A 145 1.41 -6.35 -4.69
C THR A 145 0.33 -5.34 -4.34
N GLY A 146 0.45 -4.14 -4.87
CA GLY A 146 -0.52 -3.07 -4.76
C GLY A 146 -0.17 -1.97 -5.74
N GLY A 147 -1.11 -1.09 -6.03
CA GLY A 147 -0.84 0.03 -6.93
C GLY A 147 -1.53 1.29 -6.46
N THR A 148 -0.91 2.41 -6.81
CA THR A 148 -1.51 3.74 -6.69
C THR A 148 -1.46 4.48 -8.01
N GLU A 149 -2.41 5.38 -8.22
CA GLU A 149 -2.41 6.32 -9.33
C GLU A 149 -2.10 7.75 -8.83
N TRP A 150 -1.38 8.54 -9.62
CA TRP A 150 -1.14 9.97 -9.39
C TRP A 150 -1.09 10.72 -10.71
N GLY A 151 -1.98 11.69 -10.90
CA GLY A 151 -2.13 12.38 -12.19
C GLY A 151 -2.30 11.37 -13.34
N ASP A 152 -1.41 11.44 -14.33
CA ASP A 152 -1.40 10.54 -15.49
C ASP A 152 -0.46 9.33 -15.34
N ALA A 153 0.09 9.10 -14.14
CA ALA A 153 0.94 7.96 -13.83
C ALA A 153 0.29 6.95 -12.88
N LEU A 154 0.78 5.72 -12.96
CA LEU A 154 0.52 4.58 -12.11
C LEU A 154 1.85 4.14 -11.48
N ILE A 155 1.83 3.86 -10.19
CA ILE A 155 2.83 3.03 -9.51
C ILE A 155 2.20 1.68 -9.20
N TYR A 156 2.92 0.62 -9.51
CA TYR A 156 2.60 -0.74 -9.08
C TYR A 156 3.79 -1.30 -8.32
N GLN A 157 3.59 -1.60 -7.04
CA GLN A 157 4.62 -2.06 -6.12
C GLN A 157 4.35 -3.49 -5.70
N GLY A 158 5.41 -4.18 -5.34
CA GLY A 158 5.29 -5.45 -4.65
C GLY A 158 6.50 -5.80 -3.81
N THR A 159 6.38 -6.90 -3.09
CA THR A 159 7.50 -7.56 -2.42
C THR A 159 7.80 -8.88 -3.11
N LEU A 160 9.00 -9.40 -2.95
CA LEU A 160 9.36 -10.77 -3.24
C LEU A 160 10.02 -11.34 -1.99
N LEU A 161 9.36 -12.34 -1.39
CA LEU A 161 9.82 -12.96 -0.14
C LEU A 161 10.97 -13.93 -0.45
N VAL A 162 12.18 -13.38 -0.60
CA VAL A 162 13.41 -14.18 -0.73
C VAL A 162 13.60 -14.99 0.56
N ASP A 163 13.51 -14.31 1.69
CA ASP A 163 13.28 -14.84 3.02
C ASP A 163 12.44 -13.83 3.83
N PHE A 164 11.89 -14.19 5.00
CA PHE A 164 10.98 -13.30 5.73
C PHE A 164 10.78 -13.68 7.21
N ASP A 165 10.97 -12.73 8.13
CA ASP A 165 10.68 -12.92 9.56
C ASP A 165 9.22 -12.62 9.92
N VAL A 166 8.39 -13.66 9.82
CA VAL A 166 6.95 -13.60 10.14
C VAL A 166 6.70 -13.32 11.63
N ASP A 167 7.57 -13.77 12.54
CA ASP A 167 7.36 -13.58 13.97
C ASP A 167 7.59 -12.12 14.37
N THR A 168 8.62 -11.48 13.81
CA THR A 168 8.83 -10.05 13.98
C THR A 168 7.65 -9.25 13.40
N MET A 169 7.15 -9.60 12.20
CA MET A 169 5.94 -8.98 11.65
C MET A 169 4.75 -9.06 12.62
N ILE A 170 4.47 -10.24 13.16
CA ILE A 170 3.37 -10.47 14.12
C ILE A 170 3.56 -9.64 15.38
N ARG A 171 4.80 -9.48 15.83
CA ARG A 171 5.14 -8.72 17.03
C ARG A 171 4.93 -7.22 16.85
N VAL A 172 5.31 -6.65 15.71
CA VAL A 172 5.26 -5.20 15.49
C VAL A 172 3.93 -4.70 14.91
N LEU A 173 3.20 -5.54 14.17
CA LEU A 173 1.91 -5.17 13.59
C LEU A 173 0.73 -5.54 14.49
N ARG A 174 -0.29 -4.67 14.54
CA ARG A 174 -1.59 -4.95 15.17
C ARG A 174 -2.49 -5.72 14.21
N LEU A 175 -2.19 -7.00 14.06
CA LEU A 175 -2.93 -7.90 13.18
C LEU A 175 -4.23 -8.38 13.86
N PRO A 176 -5.27 -8.74 13.09
CA PRO A 176 -6.51 -9.31 13.61
C PRO A 176 -6.34 -10.78 14.07
N ILE A 177 -5.20 -11.10 14.68
CA ILE A 177 -4.83 -12.42 15.17
C ILE A 177 -4.74 -12.50 16.70
N GLU A 178 -4.82 -11.36 17.40
CA GLU A 178 -4.66 -11.29 18.86
C GLU A 178 -5.70 -12.12 19.64
N LYS A 179 -6.85 -12.43 19.02
CA LYS A 179 -7.92 -13.24 19.61
C LYS A 179 -7.98 -14.67 19.06
N LEU A 180 -7.04 -15.04 18.19
CA LEU A 180 -6.99 -16.36 17.58
C LEU A 180 -6.30 -17.36 18.52
N SER A 181 -6.69 -18.63 18.39
CA SER A 181 -6.00 -19.73 19.06
C SER A 181 -4.60 -19.97 18.47
N ASP A 182 -3.70 -20.63 19.21
CA ASP A 182 -2.35 -20.96 18.73
C ASP A 182 -2.36 -21.67 17.37
N LYS A 183 -3.33 -22.58 17.16
CA LYS A 183 -3.50 -23.29 15.87
C LYS A 183 -3.83 -22.36 14.71
N GLU A 184 -4.62 -21.32 14.97
CA GLU A 184 -5.01 -20.33 13.98
C GLU A 184 -3.88 -19.33 13.70
N VAL A 185 -3.08 -18.98 14.71
CA VAL A 185 -1.85 -18.19 14.52
C VAL A 185 -0.83 -18.98 13.69
N ASP A 186 -0.65 -20.26 13.96
CA ASP A 186 0.21 -21.12 13.14
C ASP A 186 -0.32 -21.27 11.71
N SER A 187 -1.64 -21.33 11.53
CA SER A 187 -2.25 -21.29 10.21
C SER A 187 -1.97 -19.97 9.50
N PHE A 188 -2.00 -18.84 10.21
CA PHE A 188 -1.63 -17.53 9.68
C PHE A 188 -0.17 -17.48 9.21
N ARG A 189 0.77 -18.02 10.00
CA ARG A 189 2.19 -18.11 9.64
C ARG A 189 2.42 -18.87 8.33
N ARG A 190 1.69 -19.97 8.13
CA ARG A 190 1.79 -20.81 6.93
C ARG A 190 1.18 -20.20 5.67
N ARG A 191 0.51 -19.05 5.75
CA ARG A 191 -0.09 -18.39 4.57
C ARG A 191 0.95 -17.78 3.64
N THR A 192 2.15 -17.51 4.13
CA THR A 192 3.28 -17.03 3.31
C THR A 192 4.28 -18.15 3.06
N VAL A 193 5.05 -18.04 1.98
CA VAL A 193 6.17 -18.93 1.63
C VAL A 193 7.31 -18.08 1.10
N THR A 194 8.55 -18.53 1.31
CA THR A 194 9.75 -17.81 0.87
C THR A 194 10.54 -18.62 -0.15
N MET A 195 11.40 -17.95 -0.92
CA MET A 195 12.34 -18.66 -1.80
C MET A 195 13.28 -19.57 -1.00
N ARG A 196 13.78 -19.10 0.15
CA ARG A 196 14.59 -19.91 1.08
C ARG A 196 13.92 -21.23 1.42
N GLU A 197 12.62 -21.19 1.77
CA GLU A 197 11.89 -22.39 2.15
C GLU A 197 11.77 -23.38 0.99
N LEU A 198 11.47 -22.88 -0.21
CA LEU A 198 11.27 -23.71 -1.39
C LEU A 198 12.57 -24.30 -1.95
N LEU A 199 13.69 -23.57 -1.81
CA LEU A 199 14.98 -23.95 -2.39
C LEU A 199 15.94 -24.57 -1.36
N GLY A 200 15.61 -24.52 -0.06
CA GLY A 200 16.47 -24.91 1.05
C GLY A 200 17.45 -23.81 1.48
N GLU A 201 17.87 -22.95 0.56
CA GLU A 201 18.72 -21.79 0.82
C GLU A 201 18.20 -20.54 0.08
N ALA A 202 18.42 -19.37 0.67
CA ALA A 202 18.04 -18.11 0.05
C ALA A 202 19.01 -17.77 -1.10
N PRO A 203 18.54 -17.48 -2.32
CA PRO A 203 19.42 -16.97 -3.37
C PRO A 203 19.96 -15.58 -3.01
N GLU A 204 21.16 -15.28 -3.50
CA GLU A 204 21.78 -13.96 -3.35
C GLU A 204 20.89 -12.85 -3.94
N MET A 205 20.73 -11.75 -3.20
CA MET A 205 19.84 -10.65 -3.60
C MET A 205 20.22 -10.08 -4.98
N THR A 206 21.51 -9.99 -5.29
CA THR A 206 22.01 -9.55 -6.61
C THR A 206 21.53 -10.47 -7.74
N ALA A 207 21.47 -11.78 -7.50
CA ALA A 207 20.96 -12.74 -8.49
C ALA A 207 19.44 -12.59 -8.67
N VAL A 208 18.71 -12.38 -7.58
CA VAL A 208 17.26 -12.09 -7.61
C VAL A 208 16.98 -10.82 -8.43
N LYS A 209 17.66 -9.71 -8.12
CA LYS A 209 17.54 -8.45 -8.86
C LYS A 209 17.87 -8.62 -10.36
N GLY A 210 18.95 -9.32 -10.69
CA GLY A 210 19.33 -9.60 -12.08
C GLY A 210 18.23 -10.37 -12.84
N ALA A 211 17.68 -11.41 -12.23
CA ALA A 211 16.56 -12.16 -12.81
C ALA A 211 15.31 -11.30 -13.00
N MET A 212 15.00 -10.40 -12.04
CA MET A 212 13.88 -9.46 -12.16
C MET A 212 14.07 -8.46 -13.30
N VAL A 213 15.28 -7.92 -13.48
CA VAL A 213 15.60 -7.01 -14.60
C VAL A 213 15.41 -7.72 -15.95
N GLU A 214 15.88 -8.95 -16.08
CA GLU A 214 15.70 -9.75 -17.30
C GLU A 214 14.23 -10.15 -17.54
N ALA A 215 13.50 -10.48 -16.48
CA ALA A 215 12.06 -10.77 -16.54
C ALA A 215 11.26 -9.53 -16.94
N ALA A 216 11.53 -8.36 -16.36
CA ALA A 216 10.87 -7.09 -16.67
C ALA A 216 11.08 -6.72 -18.14
N ALA A 217 12.32 -6.79 -18.63
CA ALA A 217 12.64 -6.53 -20.05
C ALA A 217 11.80 -7.40 -21.00
N ARG A 218 11.71 -8.70 -20.70
CA ARG A 218 11.00 -9.68 -21.53
C ARG A 218 9.48 -9.53 -21.45
N VAL A 219 8.92 -9.44 -20.25
CA VAL A 219 7.46 -9.41 -20.00
C VAL A 219 6.85 -8.10 -20.47
N LEU A 220 7.54 -6.99 -20.23
CA LEU A 220 7.06 -5.66 -20.60
C LEU A 220 7.44 -5.31 -22.05
N GLY A 221 8.39 -6.04 -22.65
CA GLY A 221 8.88 -5.76 -24.00
C GLY A 221 9.58 -4.41 -24.06
N ILE A 222 10.54 -4.19 -23.15
CA ILE A 222 11.21 -2.90 -22.93
C ILE A 222 12.72 -3.00 -23.13
N ASP A 223 13.33 -1.89 -23.52
CA ASP A 223 14.79 -1.71 -23.51
C ASP A 223 15.19 -0.82 -22.34
N TRP A 224 16.33 -1.11 -21.71
CA TRP A 224 16.89 -0.27 -20.67
C TRP A 224 17.60 0.96 -21.24
N GLY A 225 17.22 2.14 -20.75
CA GLY A 225 17.92 3.39 -20.94
C GLY A 225 18.96 3.65 -19.85
N PRO A 226 19.52 4.87 -19.79
CA PRO A 226 20.43 5.27 -18.72
C PRO A 226 19.80 5.05 -17.34
N PRO A 227 20.52 4.44 -16.39
CA PRO A 227 20.03 4.25 -15.03
C PRO A 227 20.13 5.54 -14.21
N GLY A 228 19.48 5.55 -13.05
CA GLY A 228 19.62 6.63 -12.07
C GLY A 228 18.69 7.83 -12.28
N LEU A 229 18.61 8.66 -11.24
CA LEU A 229 17.76 9.85 -11.24
C LEU A 229 18.32 10.92 -12.19
N THR A 230 17.42 11.71 -12.77
CA THR A 230 17.81 12.97 -13.40
C THR A 230 18.28 13.96 -12.34
N PRO A 231 19.05 15.00 -12.71
CA PRO A 231 19.45 16.03 -11.75
C PRO A 231 18.27 16.71 -11.04
N GLU A 232 17.17 16.95 -11.76
CA GLU A 232 15.94 17.54 -11.20
C GLU A 232 15.28 16.61 -10.17
N GLU A 233 15.18 15.31 -10.48
CA GLU A 233 14.65 14.34 -9.53
C GLU A 233 15.56 14.16 -8.31
N GLN A 234 16.88 14.24 -8.49
CA GLN A 234 17.83 14.18 -7.38
C GLN A 234 17.67 15.39 -6.44
N GLU A 235 17.55 16.60 -6.99
CA GLU A 235 17.31 17.82 -6.21
C GLU A 235 15.95 17.78 -5.49
N GLU A 236 14.88 17.34 -6.18
CA GLU A 236 13.57 17.17 -5.56
C GLU A 236 13.64 16.12 -4.43
N TRP A 237 14.30 14.99 -4.68
CA TRP A 237 14.43 13.90 -3.71
C TRP A 237 15.19 14.34 -2.47
N GLU A 238 16.20 15.20 -2.59
CA GLU A 238 16.92 15.79 -1.45
C GLU A 238 16.05 16.81 -0.70
N THR A 239 15.26 17.60 -1.42
CA THR A 239 14.43 18.66 -0.85
C THR A 239 13.26 18.12 -0.02
N ILE A 240 12.60 17.05 -0.47
CA ILE A 240 11.37 16.57 0.18
C ILE A 240 11.61 15.59 1.33
N GLN A 241 12.85 15.19 1.63
CA GLN A 241 13.16 14.17 2.63
C GLN A 241 12.63 14.53 4.02
N ASP A 242 12.73 15.82 4.38
CA ASP A 242 12.27 16.31 5.69
C ASP A 242 10.77 16.11 5.88
N THR A 243 9.97 16.18 4.81
CA THR A 243 8.53 15.88 4.87
C THR A 243 8.29 14.44 5.33
N TYR A 244 9.10 13.48 4.90
CA TYR A 244 8.93 12.07 5.25
C TYR A 244 9.60 11.70 6.57
N ARG A 245 10.44 12.59 7.13
CA ARG A 245 10.95 12.50 8.50
C ARG A 245 10.01 13.15 9.51
N ASP A 246 9.15 14.06 9.06
CA ASP A 246 8.26 14.84 9.91
C ASP A 246 7.21 13.92 10.58
N PRO A 247 7.12 13.94 11.93
CA PRO A 247 6.05 13.27 12.65
C PRO A 247 4.65 13.66 12.16
N GLU A 248 4.42 14.87 11.66
CA GLU A 248 3.11 15.28 11.12
C GLU A 248 2.73 14.52 9.84
N TRP A 249 3.71 14.07 9.03
CA TRP A 249 3.44 13.17 7.91
C TRP A 249 3.14 11.75 8.41
N ILE A 250 3.99 11.23 9.30
CA ILE A 250 3.87 9.88 9.82
C ILE A 250 2.54 9.71 10.57
N ASP A 251 2.19 10.70 11.39
CA ASP A 251 1.00 10.76 12.24
C ASP A 251 -0.17 11.50 11.59
N ARG A 252 -0.13 11.73 10.27
CA ARG A 252 -1.14 12.52 9.54
C ARG A 252 -2.59 12.14 9.82
N ARG A 253 -2.83 10.87 10.15
CA ARG A 253 -4.16 10.33 10.51
C ARG A 253 -4.18 10.04 12.01
N LYS A 254 -4.68 10.98 12.82
CA LYS A 254 -4.83 10.84 14.28
C LYS A 254 -6.28 10.50 14.65
N PRO A 255 -6.55 9.35 15.29
CA PRO A 255 -7.88 9.02 15.79
C PRO A 255 -8.39 10.09 16.77
N PRO A 256 -9.71 10.31 16.86
CA PRO A 256 -10.27 11.17 17.90
C PRO A 256 -9.97 10.63 19.30
N ALA A 257 -9.93 11.53 20.29
CA ALA A 257 -9.88 11.12 21.69
C ALA A 257 -11.11 10.28 22.03
N VAL A 258 -10.95 9.34 22.97
CA VAL A 258 -12.06 8.51 23.44
C VAL A 258 -13.01 9.40 24.25
N GLU A 259 -14.25 9.50 23.79
CA GLU A 259 -15.34 10.25 24.42
C GLU A 259 -16.56 9.32 24.53
N PRO A 260 -17.48 9.51 25.50
CA PRO A 260 -18.64 8.63 25.69
C PRO A 260 -19.51 8.44 24.45
N GLU A 261 -19.63 9.48 23.62
CA GLU A 261 -20.43 9.50 22.39
C GLU A 261 -19.66 8.95 21.17
N LEU A 262 -18.38 8.57 21.33
CA LEU A 262 -17.58 8.02 20.25
C LEU A 262 -18.03 6.59 19.93
N ARG A 263 -18.50 6.39 18.70
CA ARG A 263 -18.79 5.07 18.13
C ARG A 263 -17.73 4.73 17.09
N THR A 264 -17.01 3.63 17.30
CA THR A 264 -16.07 3.10 16.33
C THR A 264 -16.61 1.79 15.77
N VAL A 265 -16.78 1.76 14.45
CA VAL A 265 -17.32 0.62 13.70
C VAL A 265 -16.43 0.32 12.50
N SER A 266 -16.50 -0.90 12.00
CA SER A 266 -15.74 -1.33 10.82
C SER A 266 -16.51 -2.34 9.99
N THR A 267 -16.37 -2.24 8.67
CA THR A 267 -17.01 -3.13 7.69
C THR A 267 -15.96 -3.58 6.68
N LYS A 268 -15.96 -4.86 6.29
CA LYS A 268 -15.11 -5.36 5.20
C LYS A 268 -15.84 -5.17 3.86
N ALA A 269 -15.28 -4.34 3.00
CA ALA A 269 -15.66 -4.20 1.59
C ALA A 269 -14.71 -5.04 0.71
N PRO A 270 -15.08 -5.32 -0.56
CA PRO A 270 -14.19 -6.02 -1.50
C PRO A 270 -12.81 -5.37 -1.64
N GLY A 271 -12.75 -4.04 -1.59
CA GLY A 271 -11.53 -3.24 -1.73
C GLY A 271 -10.72 -3.03 -0.45
N GLY A 272 -11.23 -3.48 0.70
CA GLY A 272 -10.57 -3.25 1.98
C GLY A 272 -11.53 -3.15 3.17
N LEU A 273 -10.96 -3.23 4.37
CA LEU A 273 -11.60 -2.82 5.61
C LEU A 273 -11.77 -1.29 5.60
N ILE A 274 -13.00 -0.85 5.81
CA ILE A 274 -13.35 0.54 6.11
C ILE A 274 -13.71 0.64 7.60
N LYS A 275 -13.21 1.68 8.27
CA LYS A 275 -13.44 1.94 9.69
C LYS A 275 -13.85 3.40 9.86
N ALA A 276 -14.89 3.63 10.64
CA ALA A 276 -15.34 4.98 10.99
C ALA A 276 -15.38 5.12 12.51
N SER A 277 -14.86 6.23 13.00
CA SER A 277 -15.05 6.71 14.38
C SER A 277 -15.90 7.97 14.31
N VAL A 278 -17.15 7.86 14.75
CA VAL A 278 -18.18 8.89 14.59
C VAL A 278 -18.60 9.38 15.96
N ILE A 279 -18.74 10.69 16.10
CA ILE A 279 -19.33 11.32 17.27
C ILE A 279 -20.59 12.06 16.83
N VAL A 280 -21.72 11.67 17.41
CA VAL A 280 -23.02 12.30 17.18
C VAL A 280 -23.38 13.17 18.36
N ASP A 281 -23.81 14.41 18.10
CA ASP A 281 -24.41 15.28 19.11
C ASP A 281 -25.85 14.78 19.41
N PRO A 282 -26.15 14.30 20.64
CA PRO A 282 -27.45 13.74 20.97
C PRO A 282 -28.60 14.76 20.91
N GLY A 283 -28.31 16.04 21.19
CA GLY A 283 -29.30 17.11 21.19
C GLY A 283 -29.60 17.61 19.79
N ALA A 284 -28.56 17.86 18.99
CA ALA A 284 -28.70 18.38 17.64
C ALA A 284 -29.06 17.30 16.60
N LYS A 285 -28.85 16.01 16.92
CA LYS A 285 -28.93 14.88 15.97
C LYS A 285 -28.06 15.12 14.74
N ARG A 286 -26.83 15.58 14.97
CA ARG A 286 -25.84 15.89 13.93
C ARG A 286 -24.53 15.16 14.20
N ILE A 287 -23.80 14.87 13.14
CA ILE A 287 -22.45 14.31 13.22
C ILE A 287 -21.50 15.45 13.60
N ARG A 288 -21.02 15.48 14.84
CA ARG A 288 -20.00 16.42 15.31
C ARG A 288 -18.65 16.13 14.67
N ARG A 289 -18.33 14.85 14.49
CA ARG A 289 -17.08 14.39 13.90
C ARG A 289 -17.25 13.02 13.24
N ALA A 290 -16.64 12.85 12.08
CA ALA A 290 -16.39 11.55 11.47
C ALA A 290 -14.88 11.43 11.19
N PHE A 291 -14.30 10.30 11.56
CA PHE A 291 -12.91 9.96 11.26
C PHE A 291 -12.87 8.59 10.59
N ILE A 292 -12.44 8.56 9.33
CA ILE A 292 -12.47 7.41 8.45
C ILE A 292 -11.06 6.86 8.25
N THR A 293 -10.85 5.57 8.47
CA THR A 293 -9.56 4.90 8.25
C THR A 293 -9.80 3.55 7.60
N GLY A 294 -8.75 2.93 7.08
CA GLY A 294 -8.86 1.60 6.48
C GLY A 294 -7.68 1.24 5.60
N ASP A 295 -7.71 0.03 5.07
CA ASP A 295 -6.70 -0.54 4.18
C ASP A 295 -7.13 -0.49 2.69
N PHE A 296 -8.04 0.43 2.35
CA PHE A 296 -8.56 0.61 0.99
C PHE A 296 -7.68 1.56 0.14
N PHE A 297 -7.98 1.61 -1.16
CA PHE A 297 -7.36 2.53 -2.12
C PHE A 297 -8.40 3.52 -2.64
N VAL A 298 -8.00 4.78 -2.82
CA VAL A 298 -8.90 5.87 -3.21
C VAL A 298 -8.17 6.93 -4.04
N TYR A 299 -8.89 7.54 -4.98
CA TYR A 299 -8.42 8.64 -5.83
C TYR A 299 -9.45 9.76 -5.95
N PRO A 300 -9.03 11.03 -5.90
CA PRO A 300 -7.71 11.49 -5.42
C PRO A 300 -7.52 11.12 -3.93
N GLU A 301 -6.29 11.14 -3.42
CA GLU A 301 -6.04 10.79 -2.02
C GLU A 301 -6.80 11.70 -1.05
N ARG A 302 -7.08 12.95 -1.45
CA ARG A 302 -7.88 13.90 -0.66
C ARG A 302 -9.33 13.49 -0.40
N ALA A 303 -9.88 12.54 -1.16
CA ALA A 303 -11.30 12.17 -1.13
C ALA A 303 -11.80 11.73 0.24
N VAL A 304 -10.99 11.04 1.05
CA VAL A 304 -11.40 10.64 2.41
C VAL A 304 -11.59 11.86 3.31
N MET A 305 -10.66 12.81 3.25
CA MET A 305 -10.73 14.04 4.05
C MET A 305 -11.89 14.93 3.59
N ASP A 306 -12.15 14.98 2.28
CA ASP A 306 -13.30 15.70 1.73
C ASP A 306 -14.63 15.07 2.22
N LEU A 307 -14.71 13.73 2.26
CA LEU A 307 -15.88 13.01 2.81
C LEU A 307 -16.05 13.28 4.32
N GLU A 308 -14.97 13.25 5.11
CA GLU A 308 -14.99 13.60 6.54
C GLU A 308 -15.52 15.03 6.75
N ALA A 309 -15.10 15.97 5.91
CA ALA A 309 -15.55 17.35 5.96
C ALA A 309 -17.04 17.49 5.58
N MET A 310 -17.51 16.74 4.57
CA MET A 310 -18.92 16.70 4.18
C MET A 310 -19.84 16.11 5.26
N LEU A 311 -19.33 15.14 6.02
CA LEU A 311 -20.05 14.52 7.14
C LEU A 311 -20.07 15.42 8.39
N LYS A 312 -19.09 16.32 8.55
CA LYS A 312 -19.07 17.25 9.68
C LYS A 312 -20.31 18.16 9.63
N GLU A 313 -21.01 18.22 10.76
CA GLU A 313 -22.31 18.88 10.88
C GLU A 313 -23.38 18.30 9.93
N ALA A 314 -23.25 17.10 9.36
CA ALA A 314 -24.36 16.50 8.62
C ALA A 314 -25.45 15.99 9.59
N PRO A 315 -26.73 15.93 9.20
CA PRO A 315 -27.75 15.22 9.96
C PRO A 315 -27.33 13.78 10.22
N ALA A 316 -27.51 13.29 11.45
CA ALA A 316 -27.30 11.89 11.83
C ALA A 316 -28.48 11.03 11.34
N ASP A 317 -28.67 11.01 10.02
CA ASP A 317 -29.76 10.34 9.32
C ASP A 317 -29.18 9.62 8.09
N ILE A 318 -29.47 8.31 7.97
CA ILE A 318 -28.84 7.48 6.93
C ILE A 318 -29.22 7.91 5.51
N ARG A 319 -30.43 8.43 5.29
CA ARG A 319 -30.85 8.90 3.96
C ARG A 319 -30.09 10.16 3.57
N LYS A 320 -29.81 11.05 4.54
CA LYS A 320 -28.97 12.24 4.32
C LYS A 320 -27.52 11.90 4.09
N ILE A 321 -27.00 10.88 4.77
CA ILE A 321 -25.65 10.36 4.51
C ILE A 321 -25.58 9.74 3.11
N GLU A 322 -26.60 9.00 2.67
CA GLU A 322 -26.67 8.46 1.32
C GLU A 322 -26.61 9.56 0.24
N GLU A 323 -27.41 10.62 0.37
CA GLU A 323 -27.39 11.78 -0.53
C GLU A 323 -25.97 12.40 -0.61
N LEU A 324 -25.26 12.51 0.52
CA LEU A 324 -23.90 13.02 0.59
C LEU A 324 -22.89 12.07 -0.07
N LEU A 325 -22.97 10.77 0.21
CA LEU A 325 -22.09 9.76 -0.37
C LEU A 325 -22.24 9.69 -1.89
N ARG A 326 -23.48 9.69 -2.40
CA ARG A 326 -23.72 9.69 -3.85
C ARG A 326 -23.11 10.93 -4.51
N ARG A 327 -23.34 12.12 -3.93
CA ARG A 327 -22.70 13.36 -4.38
C ARG A 327 -21.17 13.28 -4.34
N HIS A 328 -20.61 12.68 -3.29
CA HIS A 328 -19.16 12.49 -3.14
C HIS A 328 -18.60 11.64 -4.28
N TYR A 329 -19.27 10.55 -4.66
CA TYR A 329 -18.85 9.72 -5.80
C TYR A 329 -19.08 10.44 -7.15
N ASP A 330 -20.18 11.17 -7.31
CA ASP A 330 -20.49 11.93 -8.54
C ASP A 330 -19.46 13.02 -8.84
N GLN A 331 -18.73 13.49 -7.82
CA GLN A 331 -17.59 14.42 -7.98
C GLN A 331 -16.33 13.75 -8.56
N GLY A 332 -16.40 12.47 -8.93
CA GLY A 332 -15.30 11.72 -9.52
C GLY A 332 -14.38 11.06 -8.50
N ASN A 333 -14.74 11.06 -7.20
CA ASN A 333 -13.99 10.35 -6.18
C ASN A 333 -14.18 8.84 -6.34
N ARG A 334 -13.08 8.12 -6.54
CA ARG A 334 -13.06 6.70 -6.85
C ARG A 334 -12.44 5.91 -5.70
N TYR A 335 -13.24 5.11 -5.02
CA TYR A 335 -12.74 4.12 -4.06
C TYR A 335 -12.69 2.76 -4.76
N ILE A 336 -11.50 2.15 -4.79
CA ILE A 336 -11.32 0.87 -5.49
C ILE A 336 -11.93 -0.24 -4.65
N GLY A 337 -12.98 -0.89 -5.16
CA GLY A 337 -13.67 -1.98 -4.48
C GLY A 337 -14.49 -1.57 -3.25
N VAL A 338 -14.78 -0.28 -3.06
CA VAL A 338 -15.68 0.19 -2.01
C VAL A 338 -16.82 0.97 -2.66
N ALA A 339 -18.04 0.48 -2.52
CA ALA A 339 -19.25 1.09 -3.05
C ALA A 339 -19.96 1.96 -2.01
N VAL A 340 -20.93 2.78 -2.45
CA VAL A 340 -21.76 3.60 -1.56
C VAL A 340 -22.46 2.72 -0.51
N GLU A 341 -22.91 1.55 -0.90
CA GLU A 341 -23.61 0.58 -0.05
C GLU A 341 -22.71 0.04 1.07
N ASP A 342 -21.38 -0.05 0.86
CA ASP A 342 -20.44 -0.43 1.90
C ASP A 342 -20.35 0.66 2.98
N TRP A 343 -20.30 1.93 2.57
CA TRP A 343 -20.33 3.08 3.46
C TRP A 343 -21.65 3.16 4.23
N LEU A 344 -22.79 2.92 3.58
CA LEU A 344 -24.08 2.93 4.25
C LEU A 344 -24.15 1.89 5.36
N ARG A 345 -23.73 0.64 5.08
CA ARG A 345 -23.65 -0.41 6.10
C ARG A 345 -22.75 -0.01 7.28
N LEU A 346 -21.67 0.72 7.01
CA LEU A 346 -20.78 1.23 8.06
C LEU A 346 -21.47 2.31 8.90
N PHE A 347 -22.10 3.31 8.27
CA PHE A 347 -22.74 4.41 8.99
C PHE A 347 -24.04 4.01 9.69
N GLU A 348 -24.79 3.03 9.18
CA GLU A 348 -25.93 2.42 9.90
C GLU A 348 -25.51 1.86 11.26
N GLN A 349 -24.37 1.14 11.31
CA GLN A 349 -23.81 0.63 12.56
C GLN A 349 -23.31 1.76 13.48
N ALA A 350 -22.77 2.84 12.91
CA ALA A 350 -22.26 3.97 13.70
C ALA A 350 -23.39 4.80 14.34
N LEU A 351 -24.56 4.85 13.72
CA LEU A 351 -25.72 5.63 14.16
C LEU A 351 -26.72 4.84 15.01
N ALA A 352 -26.57 3.52 15.10
CA ALA A 352 -27.35 2.66 16.00
C ALA A 352 -26.92 2.84 17.47
#